data_AF-A0A921QD10-F1
#
_entry.id   AF-A0A921QD10-F1
#
_cell.length_a   1.000
_cell.length_b   1.000
_cell.length_c   1.000
_cell.angle_alpha   90.00
_cell.angle_beta   90.00
_cell.angle_gamma   90.00
#
_symmetry.space_group_name_H-M   'P 1'
#
loop_
_entity.id
_entity.type
_entity.pdbx_description
1 polymer ?
#
loop_
_entity_poly.entity_id
_entity_poly.type
_entity_poly.pdbx_seq_one_letter_code
_entity_poly.pdbx_strand_id
1 'polypeptide(L)'
;MGLCREGRVKDAVELLAKGAHADPPAFYELAAACSNPKLLEELRKVHDFFLRSPFRSDLRVNNKLLEMYAKCAAMPHARRTFDNMPDRDMDSWHIMIDGYSVNGLGDEALRLFELMKECMAPTSQTYLLVLNACANSEAIEEALLYFDAMSRDHGIEPGVEHYVGIIEVLGKSGHLNEALEFIEKLPFEPNAMVWESLLNLARMNGDIDLEDRAEELLVSLDPSKANPKKLPTPPPKRRLGINMLDGRNKLVEYRLPPKIEKKVVNEQRYVPDTRYVLHDIDQEAKEQALLYHSERLAIAYGLISTPARTPLRIIKNLRICGDCHNAIKIMSRIVGRELIVRDNKRFHHFKDGKCSCGDYW
;
A
#
# COMPACT_ATOMS: atom_id res chain seq x y z
N MET A 1 -13.85 39.12 12.78
CA MET A 1 -12.80 38.97 11.74
C MET A 1 -11.37 39.08 12.29
N GLY A 2 -11.00 40.11 13.07
CA GLY A 2 -9.62 40.27 13.57
C GLY A 2 -9.10 39.10 14.42
N LEU A 3 -9.88 38.64 15.40
CA LEU A 3 -9.48 37.57 16.34
C LEU A 3 -9.26 36.18 15.69
N CYS A 4 -9.97 35.88 14.59
CA CYS A 4 -9.82 34.61 13.87
C CYS A 4 -8.45 34.53 13.16
N ARG A 5 -7.98 35.65 12.59
CA ARG A 5 -6.68 35.75 11.91
C ARG A 5 -5.50 35.71 12.88
N GLU A 6 -5.73 36.04 14.14
CA GLU A 6 -4.73 35.99 15.22
C GLU A 6 -4.68 34.63 15.94
N GLY A 7 -5.45 33.62 15.50
CA GLY A 7 -5.49 32.30 16.14
C GLY A 7 -6.23 32.26 17.48
N ARG A 8 -6.96 33.33 17.83
CA ARG A 8 -7.69 33.46 19.11
C ARG A 8 -9.12 32.94 19.01
N VAL A 9 -9.27 31.70 18.54
CA VAL A 9 -10.58 31.06 18.32
C VAL A 9 -11.40 30.98 19.61
N LYS A 10 -10.76 30.66 20.74
CA LYS A 10 -11.42 30.55 22.05
C LYS A 10 -12.11 31.84 22.45
N ASP A 11 -11.42 32.97 22.33
CA ASP A 11 -11.95 34.29 22.67
C ASP A 11 -13.12 34.67 21.75
N ALA A 12 -13.02 34.33 20.46
CA ALA A 12 -14.10 34.57 19.52
C ALA A 12 -15.35 33.73 19.83
N VAL A 13 -15.17 32.47 20.25
CA VAL A 13 -16.26 31.61 20.72
C VAL A 13 -16.88 32.14 22.01
N GLU A 14 -16.09 32.71 22.93
CA GLU A 14 -16.62 33.39 24.12
C GLU A 14 -17.44 34.64 23.76
N LEU A 15 -17.05 35.39 22.74
CA LEU A 15 -17.83 36.53 22.26
C LEU A 15 -19.18 36.08 21.69
N LEU A 16 -19.21 34.97 20.93
CA LEU A 16 -20.48 34.37 20.47
C LEU A 16 -21.35 33.96 21.66
N ALA A 17 -20.77 33.35 22.69
CA ALA A 17 -21.49 32.99 23.91
C ALA A 17 -22.06 34.20 24.66
N LYS A 18 -21.42 35.38 24.54
CA LYS A 18 -21.90 36.66 25.08
C LYS A 18 -22.93 37.37 24.19
N GLY A 19 -23.36 36.75 23.09
CA GLY A 19 -24.40 37.27 22.20
C GLY A 19 -23.89 38.09 21.01
N ALA A 20 -22.61 38.01 20.68
CA ALA A 20 -22.10 38.64 19.46
C ALA A 20 -22.77 38.03 18.21
N HIS A 21 -23.18 38.87 17.27
CA HIS A 21 -23.71 38.40 15.99
C HIS A 21 -22.57 37.96 15.06
N ALA A 22 -22.74 36.80 14.44
CA ALA A 22 -21.89 36.31 13.35
C ALA A 22 -22.71 36.11 12.08
N ASP A 23 -22.14 36.54 10.97
CA ASP A 23 -22.62 36.29 9.61
C ASP A 23 -21.95 35.04 9.02
N PRO A 24 -22.40 34.54 7.84
CA PRO A 24 -21.79 33.36 7.24
C PRO A 24 -20.27 33.47 7.01
N PRO A 25 -19.72 34.60 6.52
CA PRO A 25 -18.27 34.76 6.43
C PRO A 25 -17.54 34.63 7.78
N ALA A 26 -18.09 35.18 8.86
CA ALA A 26 -17.50 35.02 10.19
C ALA A 26 -17.51 33.57 10.65
N PHE A 27 -18.61 32.83 10.45
CA PHE A 27 -18.68 31.40 10.78
C PHE A 27 -17.68 30.58 9.94
N TYR A 28 -17.54 30.88 8.65
CA TYR A 28 -16.57 30.24 7.77
C TYR A 28 -15.14 30.42 8.28
N GLU A 29 -14.74 31.65 8.62
CA GLU A 29 -13.39 31.93 9.14
C GLU A 29 -13.15 31.31 10.51
N LEU A 30 -14.17 31.28 11.39
CA LEU A 30 -14.08 30.61 12.69
C LEU A 30 -13.90 29.11 12.55
N ALA A 31 -14.66 28.47 11.65
CA ALA A 31 -14.49 27.05 11.34
C ALA A 31 -13.09 26.80 10.76
N ALA A 32 -12.66 27.57 9.76
CA ALA A 32 -11.35 27.43 9.12
C ALA A 32 -10.17 27.56 10.12
N ALA A 33 -10.32 28.41 11.14
CA ALA A 33 -9.33 28.56 12.20
C ALA A 33 -9.24 27.33 13.14
N CYS A 34 -10.21 26.42 13.09
CA CYS A 34 -10.23 25.17 13.86
C CYS A 34 -9.63 23.98 13.10
N SER A 35 -8.68 24.21 12.18
CA SER A 35 -8.05 23.13 11.40
C SER A 35 -7.15 22.18 12.22
N ASN A 36 -6.80 22.57 13.46
CA ASN A 36 -6.00 21.77 14.36
C ASN A 36 -6.90 20.81 15.18
N PRO A 37 -6.59 19.49 15.24
CA PRO A 37 -7.34 18.52 16.04
C PRO A 37 -7.55 18.91 17.52
N LYS A 38 -6.63 19.71 18.09
CA LYS A 38 -6.74 20.25 19.46
C LYS A 38 -7.90 21.24 19.65
N LEU A 39 -8.46 21.76 18.56
CA LEU A 39 -9.56 22.74 18.55
C LEU A 39 -10.91 22.10 18.19
N LEU A 40 -11.05 20.78 18.28
CA LEU A 40 -12.31 20.09 17.97
C LEU A 40 -13.47 20.57 18.85
N GLU A 41 -13.23 20.86 20.12
CA GLU A 41 -14.27 21.37 21.02
C GLU A 41 -14.73 22.78 20.64
N GLU A 42 -13.81 23.64 20.22
CA GLU A 42 -14.11 24.96 19.69
C GLU A 42 -14.89 24.86 18.38
N LEU A 43 -14.49 23.96 17.47
CA LEU A 43 -15.22 23.68 16.22
C LEU A 43 -16.67 23.25 16.50
N ARG A 44 -16.87 22.35 17.49
CA ARG A 44 -18.21 21.92 17.92
C ARG A 44 -19.04 23.07 18.46
N LYS A 45 -18.45 23.99 19.24
CA LYS A 45 -19.14 25.18 19.73
C LYS A 45 -19.52 26.12 18.59
N VAL A 46 -18.59 26.41 17.67
CA VAL A 46 -18.85 27.22 16.46
C VAL A 46 -19.98 26.61 15.66
N HIS A 47 -19.98 25.30 15.45
CA HIS A 47 -21.04 24.60 14.74
C HIS A 47 -22.39 24.68 15.46
N ASP A 48 -22.45 24.51 16.80
CA ASP A 48 -23.69 24.68 17.57
C ASP A 48 -24.26 26.11 17.46
N PHE A 49 -23.41 27.14 17.52
CA PHE A 49 -23.84 28.52 17.26
C PHE A 49 -24.35 28.71 15.83
N PHE A 50 -23.69 28.12 14.84
CA PHE A 50 -24.11 28.18 13.45
C PHE A 50 -25.49 27.53 13.24
N LEU A 51 -25.75 26.36 13.84
CA LEU A 51 -27.03 25.66 13.75
C LEU A 51 -28.21 26.44 14.36
N ARG A 52 -27.94 27.28 15.37
CA ARG A 52 -28.93 28.17 16.00
C ARG A 52 -29.15 29.48 15.23
N SER A 53 -28.28 29.77 14.27
CA SER A 53 -28.36 30.99 13.45
C SER A 53 -29.38 30.85 12.31
N PRO A 54 -29.86 31.96 11.72
CA PRO A 54 -30.71 31.90 10.53
C PRO A 54 -29.97 31.36 9.28
N PHE A 55 -28.65 31.23 9.35
CA PHE A 55 -27.79 30.83 8.23
C PHE A 55 -27.43 29.33 8.24
N ARG A 56 -28.06 28.51 9.07
CA ARG A 56 -27.75 27.07 9.23
C ARG A 56 -27.72 26.25 7.92
N SER A 57 -28.40 26.71 6.88
CA SER A 57 -28.42 26.09 5.55
C SER A 57 -27.37 26.64 4.58
N ASP A 58 -26.46 27.53 5.03
CA ASP A 58 -25.41 28.07 4.19
C ASP A 58 -24.44 26.95 3.77
N LEU A 59 -24.46 26.61 2.49
CA LEU A 59 -23.71 25.50 1.91
C LEU A 59 -22.20 25.68 2.08
N ARG A 60 -21.69 26.91 1.92
CA ARG A 60 -20.25 27.20 2.01
C ARG A 60 -19.74 27.02 3.44
N VAL A 61 -20.50 27.45 4.44
CA VAL A 61 -20.14 27.23 5.85
C VAL A 61 -20.23 25.74 6.20
N ASN A 62 -21.28 25.05 5.75
CA ASN A 62 -21.42 23.60 5.96
C ASN A 62 -20.25 22.82 5.35
N ASN A 63 -19.89 23.07 4.09
CA ASN A 63 -18.73 22.45 3.44
C ASN A 63 -17.43 22.71 4.23
N LYS A 64 -17.24 23.93 4.74
CA LYS A 64 -16.09 24.22 5.60
C LYS A 64 -16.12 23.42 6.90
N LEU A 65 -17.28 23.28 7.55
CA LEU A 65 -17.43 22.46 8.75
C LEU A 65 -17.10 20.99 8.48
N LEU A 66 -17.56 20.42 7.36
CA LEU A 66 -17.22 19.06 6.93
C LEU A 66 -15.71 18.88 6.79
N GLU A 67 -15.05 19.79 6.06
CA GLU A 67 -13.60 19.78 5.85
C GLU A 67 -12.84 19.83 7.18
N MET A 68 -13.26 20.69 8.11
CA MET A 68 -12.59 20.84 9.40
C MET A 68 -12.82 19.64 10.32
N TYR A 69 -14.01 19.03 10.30
CA TYR A 69 -14.24 17.77 11.01
C TYR A 69 -13.38 16.63 10.44
N ALA A 70 -13.23 16.54 9.11
CA ALA A 70 -12.36 15.55 8.49
C ALA A 70 -10.89 15.74 8.91
N LYS A 71 -10.38 16.98 8.92
CA LYS A 71 -9.02 17.30 9.41
C LYS A 71 -8.81 17.01 10.90
N CYS A 72 -9.87 17.11 11.71
CA CYS A 72 -9.83 16.74 13.12
C CYS A 72 -10.03 15.23 13.37
N ALA A 73 -10.05 14.40 12.32
CA ALA A 73 -10.38 12.97 12.38
C ALA A 73 -11.74 12.67 13.05
N ALA A 74 -12.67 13.63 13.01
CA ALA A 74 -13.98 13.55 13.65
C ALA A 74 -15.08 13.18 12.64
N MET A 75 -14.83 12.13 11.84
CA MET A 75 -15.73 11.71 10.75
C MET A 75 -17.19 11.45 11.17
N PRO A 76 -17.52 10.94 12.37
CA PRO A 76 -18.92 10.83 12.80
C PRO A 76 -19.66 12.17 12.85
N HIS A 77 -18.95 13.27 13.19
CA HIS A 77 -19.52 14.62 13.19
C HIS A 77 -19.65 15.15 11.78
N ALA A 78 -18.65 14.92 10.91
CA ALA A 78 -18.73 15.25 9.50
C ALA A 78 -19.94 14.57 8.83
N ARG A 79 -20.10 13.26 9.03
CA ARG A 79 -21.22 12.49 8.47
C ARG A 79 -22.57 13.01 8.95
N ARG A 80 -22.73 13.24 10.25
CA ARG A 80 -23.98 13.81 10.79
C ARG A 80 -24.29 15.17 10.20
N THR A 81 -23.27 16.02 10.01
CA THR A 81 -23.44 17.33 9.38
C THR A 81 -23.92 17.14 7.94
N PHE A 82 -23.22 16.32 7.16
CA PHE A 82 -23.52 16.02 5.77
C PHE A 82 -24.95 15.47 5.56
N ASP A 83 -25.40 14.57 6.43
CA ASP A 83 -26.73 13.96 6.35
C ASP A 83 -27.87 14.94 6.64
N ASN A 84 -27.60 15.98 7.45
CA ASN A 84 -28.58 17.00 7.80
C ASN A 84 -28.51 18.25 6.88
N MET A 85 -27.62 18.27 5.90
CA MET A 85 -27.56 19.36 4.93
C MET A 85 -28.75 19.29 3.97
N PRO A 86 -29.51 20.39 3.79
CA PRO A 86 -30.66 20.41 2.88
C PRO A 86 -30.23 20.28 1.41
N ASP A 87 -29.15 20.97 1.06
CA ASP A 87 -28.55 20.97 -0.27
C ASP A 87 -27.10 20.48 -0.18
N ARG A 88 -26.67 19.70 -1.18
CA ARG A 88 -25.30 19.18 -1.30
C ARG A 88 -24.85 19.34 -2.74
N ASP A 89 -23.72 20.00 -2.93
CA ASP A 89 -23.05 20.16 -4.22
C ASP A 89 -21.90 19.16 -4.37
N MET A 90 -21.22 19.19 -5.51
CA MET A 90 -20.12 18.26 -5.77
C MET A 90 -19.00 18.35 -4.73
N ASP A 91 -18.67 19.56 -4.29
CA ASP A 91 -17.67 19.80 -3.25
C ASP A 91 -18.07 19.12 -1.93
N SER A 92 -19.35 19.17 -1.54
CA SER A 92 -19.87 18.49 -0.34
C SER A 92 -19.53 16.99 -0.35
N TRP A 93 -19.72 16.32 -1.50
CA TRP A 93 -19.44 14.90 -1.67
C TRP A 93 -17.94 14.61 -1.74
N HIS A 94 -17.20 15.43 -2.48
CA HIS A 94 -15.73 15.31 -2.60
C HIS A 94 -15.05 15.44 -1.24
N ILE A 95 -15.43 16.44 -0.43
CA ILE A 95 -14.90 16.63 0.92
C ILE A 95 -15.15 15.39 1.79
N MET A 96 -16.32 14.77 1.68
CA MET A 96 -16.64 13.59 2.48
C MET A 96 -15.92 12.33 2.00
N ILE A 97 -15.85 12.10 0.68
CA ILE A 97 -15.12 10.95 0.10
C ILE A 97 -13.63 11.06 0.47
N ASP A 98 -13.03 12.23 0.25
CA ASP A 98 -11.64 12.51 0.62
C ASP A 98 -11.42 12.37 2.13
N GLY A 99 -12.33 12.95 2.94
CA GLY A 99 -12.28 12.89 4.39
C GLY A 99 -12.29 11.47 4.94
N TYR A 100 -13.11 10.57 4.38
CA TYR A 100 -13.06 9.15 4.72
C TYR A 100 -11.75 8.49 4.27
N SER A 101 -11.31 8.76 3.04
CA SER A 101 -10.08 8.21 2.48
C SER A 101 -8.85 8.53 3.34
N VAL A 102 -8.57 9.81 3.61
CA VAL A 102 -7.37 10.24 4.34
C VAL A 102 -7.37 9.83 5.81
N ASN A 103 -8.54 9.51 6.38
CA ASN A 103 -8.69 8.99 7.73
C ASN A 103 -8.67 7.45 7.80
N GLY A 104 -8.28 6.77 6.72
CA GLY A 104 -8.15 5.31 6.68
C GLY A 104 -9.48 4.56 6.66
N LEU A 105 -10.56 5.23 6.28
CA LEU A 105 -11.92 4.67 6.19
C LEU A 105 -12.31 4.50 4.71
N GLY A 106 -11.41 3.92 3.90
CA GLY A 106 -11.56 3.80 2.45
C GLY A 106 -12.88 3.13 2.03
N ASP A 107 -13.30 2.07 2.71
CA ASP A 107 -14.57 1.39 2.41
C ASP A 107 -15.79 2.31 2.58
N GLU A 108 -15.80 3.21 3.56
CA GLU A 108 -16.89 4.17 3.76
C GLU A 108 -16.89 5.23 2.66
N ALA A 109 -15.71 5.63 2.17
CA ALA A 109 -15.59 6.52 1.02
C ALA A 109 -16.18 5.88 -0.25
N LEU A 110 -15.91 4.58 -0.49
CA LEU A 110 -16.47 3.84 -1.63
C LEU A 110 -17.99 3.70 -1.54
N ARG A 111 -18.53 3.39 -0.34
CA ARG A 111 -19.98 3.38 -0.12
C ARG A 111 -20.62 4.75 -0.40
N LEU A 112 -19.95 5.83 0.01
CA LEU A 112 -20.44 7.18 -0.23
C LEU A 112 -20.40 7.55 -1.70
N PHE A 113 -19.38 7.11 -2.44
CA PHE A 113 -19.32 7.25 -3.90
C PHE A 113 -20.47 6.54 -4.60
N GLU A 114 -20.81 5.31 -4.20
CA GLU A 114 -21.98 4.60 -4.75
C GLU A 114 -23.28 5.39 -4.53
N LEU A 115 -23.48 5.95 -3.33
CA LEU A 115 -24.63 6.80 -3.04
C LEU A 115 -24.61 8.11 -3.86
N MET A 116 -23.44 8.71 -4.09
CA MET A 116 -23.30 9.92 -4.90
C MET A 116 -23.82 9.69 -6.33
N LYS A 117 -23.51 8.54 -6.93
CA LYS A 117 -23.92 8.18 -8.29
C LYS A 117 -25.44 8.13 -8.48
N GLU A 118 -26.21 7.92 -7.41
CA GLU A 118 -27.67 7.93 -7.47
C GLU A 118 -28.24 9.34 -7.76
N CYS A 119 -27.49 10.39 -7.38
CA CYS A 119 -27.96 11.77 -7.52
C CYS A 119 -27.11 12.66 -8.44
N MET A 120 -25.86 12.28 -8.72
CA MET A 120 -24.93 13.10 -9.51
C MET A 120 -23.96 12.26 -10.34
N ALA A 121 -23.62 12.77 -11.52
CA ALA A 121 -22.62 12.15 -12.39
C ALA A 121 -21.20 12.37 -11.82
N PRO A 122 -20.38 11.30 -11.72
CA PRO A 122 -18.96 11.41 -11.41
C PRO A 122 -18.22 12.32 -12.38
N THR A 123 -17.23 13.04 -11.84
CA THR A 123 -16.27 13.85 -12.59
C THR A 123 -14.88 13.21 -12.55
N SER A 124 -13.96 13.73 -13.36
CA SER A 124 -12.53 13.35 -13.31
C SER A 124 -11.98 13.40 -11.87
N GLN A 125 -12.16 14.52 -11.17
CA GLN A 125 -11.78 14.64 -9.76
C GLN A 125 -12.46 13.61 -8.84
N THR A 126 -13.69 13.20 -9.13
CA THR A 126 -14.40 12.18 -8.34
C THR A 126 -13.67 10.84 -8.40
N TYR A 127 -13.25 10.42 -9.61
CA TYR A 127 -12.52 9.18 -9.79
C TYR A 127 -11.15 9.21 -9.12
N LEU A 128 -10.43 10.33 -9.17
CA LEU A 128 -9.19 10.48 -8.41
C LEU A 128 -9.38 10.23 -6.91
N LEU A 129 -10.43 10.80 -6.30
CA LEU A 129 -10.74 10.58 -4.88
C LEU A 129 -11.09 9.12 -4.56
N VAL A 130 -11.81 8.45 -5.47
CA VAL A 130 -12.15 7.03 -5.36
C VAL A 130 -10.90 6.14 -5.44
N LEU A 131 -9.97 6.44 -6.35
CA LEU A 131 -8.70 5.72 -6.44
C LEU A 131 -7.85 5.89 -5.17
N ASN A 132 -7.80 7.11 -4.63
CA ASN A 132 -7.12 7.37 -3.35
C ASN A 132 -7.77 6.57 -2.19
N ALA A 133 -9.10 6.48 -2.17
CA ALA A 133 -9.82 5.66 -1.21
C ALA A 133 -9.47 4.18 -1.34
N CYS A 134 -9.44 3.65 -2.57
CA CYS A 134 -9.03 2.27 -2.83
C CYS A 134 -7.59 2.01 -2.36
N ALA A 135 -6.69 2.98 -2.53
CA ALA A 135 -5.30 2.85 -2.12
C ALA A 135 -5.14 2.74 -0.60
N ASN A 136 -6.07 3.35 0.16
CA ASN A 136 -6.08 3.30 1.62
C ASN A 136 -6.86 2.09 2.19
N SER A 137 -7.66 1.39 1.36
CA SER A 137 -8.35 0.14 1.72
C SER A 137 -7.77 -1.10 1.06
N GLU A 138 -6.62 -0.99 0.37
CA GLU A 138 -5.98 -2.08 -0.39
C GLU A 138 -6.92 -2.75 -1.43
N ALA A 139 -7.88 -1.98 -1.94
CA ALA A 139 -8.94 -2.45 -2.84
C ALA A 139 -8.49 -2.39 -4.32
N ILE A 140 -7.57 -3.28 -4.70
CA ILE A 140 -6.94 -3.28 -6.04
C ILE A 140 -7.96 -3.57 -7.15
N GLU A 141 -8.84 -4.55 -6.95
CA GLU A 141 -9.81 -4.96 -7.98
C GLU A 141 -10.82 -3.84 -8.25
N GLU A 142 -11.32 -3.21 -7.19
CA GLU A 142 -12.23 -2.07 -7.24
C GLU A 142 -11.57 -0.87 -7.93
N ALA A 143 -10.31 -0.57 -7.62
CA ALA A 143 -9.59 0.53 -8.25
C ALA A 143 -9.50 0.36 -9.76
N LEU A 144 -9.15 -0.84 -10.23
CA LEU A 144 -9.07 -1.14 -11.66
C LEU A 144 -10.45 -1.08 -12.34
N LEU A 145 -11.50 -1.55 -11.65
CA LEU A 145 -12.87 -1.46 -12.13
C LEU A 145 -13.32 -0.01 -12.29
N TYR A 146 -13.05 0.85 -11.29
CA TYR A 146 -13.42 2.26 -11.36
C TYR A 146 -12.60 3.04 -12.38
N PHE A 147 -11.31 2.73 -12.52
CA PHE A 147 -10.44 3.33 -13.54
C PHE A 147 -10.94 3.05 -14.96
N ASP A 148 -11.41 1.83 -15.24
CA ASP A 148 -12.00 1.48 -16.53
C ASP A 148 -13.42 2.07 -16.70
N ALA A 149 -14.24 2.06 -15.65
CA ALA A 149 -15.58 2.64 -15.64
C ALA A 149 -15.58 4.16 -15.91
N MET A 150 -14.51 4.87 -15.52
CA MET A 150 -14.32 6.29 -15.80
C MET A 150 -14.45 6.61 -17.30
N SER A 151 -13.78 5.83 -18.14
CA SER A 151 -13.85 6.00 -19.59
C SER A 151 -15.05 5.32 -20.21
N ARG A 152 -15.34 4.08 -19.81
CA ARG A 152 -16.40 3.26 -20.41
C ARG A 152 -17.80 3.82 -20.13
N ASP A 153 -18.07 4.17 -18.88
CA ASP A 153 -19.43 4.48 -18.42
C ASP A 153 -19.69 5.99 -18.40
N HIS A 154 -18.65 6.82 -18.24
CA HIS A 154 -18.77 8.28 -18.11
C HIS A 154 -18.03 9.07 -19.18
N GLY A 155 -17.31 8.41 -20.10
CA GLY A 155 -16.60 9.08 -21.20
C GLY A 155 -15.48 10.01 -20.73
N ILE A 156 -14.93 9.79 -19.54
CA ILE A 156 -13.89 10.64 -18.97
C ILE A 156 -12.54 10.00 -19.30
N GLU A 157 -11.67 10.77 -19.97
CA GLU A 157 -10.33 10.32 -20.29
C GLU A 157 -9.42 10.39 -19.04
N PRO A 158 -8.69 9.31 -18.69
CA PRO A 158 -7.82 9.32 -17.52
C PRO A 158 -6.63 10.25 -17.76
N GLY A 159 -6.49 11.28 -16.91
CA GLY A 159 -5.29 12.10 -16.83
C GLY A 159 -4.17 11.44 -16.01
N VAL A 160 -3.00 12.07 -15.97
CA VAL A 160 -1.79 11.53 -15.32
C VAL A 160 -2.06 11.19 -13.84
N GLU A 161 -2.81 12.03 -13.15
CA GLU A 161 -3.24 11.85 -11.76
C GLU A 161 -4.00 10.54 -11.52
N HIS A 162 -4.78 10.07 -12.49
CA HIS A 162 -5.52 8.81 -12.37
C HIS A 162 -4.58 7.60 -12.50
N TYR A 163 -3.61 7.66 -13.41
CA TYR A 163 -2.58 6.63 -13.53
C TYR A 163 -1.70 6.57 -12.28
N VAL A 164 -1.35 7.73 -11.72
CA VAL A 164 -0.65 7.81 -10.42
C VAL A 164 -1.51 7.19 -9.32
N GLY A 165 -2.82 7.43 -9.30
CA GLY A 165 -3.74 6.76 -8.38
C GLY A 165 -3.66 5.22 -8.42
N ILE A 166 -3.59 4.63 -9.62
CA ILE A 166 -3.38 3.17 -9.77
C ILE A 166 -2.02 2.71 -9.24
N ILE A 167 -0.96 3.48 -9.51
CA ILE A 167 0.38 3.21 -9.00
C ILE A 167 0.38 3.23 -7.46
N GLU A 168 -0.32 4.19 -6.85
CA GLU A 168 -0.48 4.28 -5.39
C GLU A 168 -1.25 3.10 -4.80
N VAL A 169 -2.34 2.67 -5.45
CA VAL A 169 -3.11 1.48 -5.04
C VAL A 169 -2.21 0.25 -5.00
N LEU A 170 -1.47 0.00 -6.08
CA LEU A 170 -0.55 -1.14 -6.17
C LEU A 170 0.58 -1.04 -5.14
N GLY A 171 1.21 0.14 -5.03
CA GLY A 171 2.36 0.34 -4.15
C GLY A 171 2.03 0.29 -2.67
N LYS A 172 0.90 0.85 -2.23
CA LYS A 172 0.44 0.77 -0.82
C LYS A 172 0.04 -0.65 -0.43
N SER A 173 -0.47 -1.42 -1.39
CA SER A 173 -0.81 -2.84 -1.21
C SER A 173 0.42 -3.77 -1.30
N GLY A 174 1.64 -3.22 -1.45
CA GLY A 174 2.89 -3.98 -1.51
C GLY A 174 3.27 -4.55 -2.88
N HIS A 175 2.49 -4.25 -3.93
CA HIS A 175 2.68 -4.74 -5.30
C HIS A 175 3.59 -3.81 -6.14
N LEU A 176 4.81 -3.56 -5.64
CA LEU A 176 5.75 -2.61 -6.27
C LEU A 176 6.25 -3.05 -7.65
N ASN A 177 6.34 -4.35 -7.92
CA ASN A 177 6.77 -4.84 -9.25
C ASN A 177 5.66 -4.61 -10.28
N GLU A 178 4.41 -4.87 -9.92
CA GLU A 178 3.24 -4.62 -10.74
C GLU A 178 3.07 -3.12 -11.00
N ALA A 179 3.35 -2.27 -10.00
CA ALA A 179 3.40 -0.82 -10.18
C ALA A 179 4.45 -0.39 -11.22
N LEU A 180 5.65 -0.98 -11.18
CA LEU A 180 6.70 -0.73 -12.18
C LEU A 180 6.28 -1.17 -13.59
N GLU A 181 5.69 -2.35 -13.72
CA GLU A 181 5.20 -2.84 -15.01
C GLU A 181 4.05 -1.99 -15.55
N PHE A 182 3.22 -1.44 -14.66
CA PHE A 182 2.18 -0.50 -15.05
C PHE A 182 2.80 0.80 -15.57
N ILE A 183 3.85 1.33 -14.93
CA ILE A 183 4.60 2.50 -15.38
C ILE A 183 5.20 2.27 -16.78
N GLU A 184 5.73 1.08 -17.06
CA GLU A 184 6.29 0.73 -18.37
C GLU A 184 5.23 0.70 -19.49
N LYS A 185 3.96 0.52 -19.14
CA LYS A 185 2.82 0.47 -20.08
C LYS A 185 2.05 1.79 -20.20
N LEU A 186 2.52 2.86 -19.55
CA LEU A 186 1.84 4.15 -19.62
C LEU A 186 1.76 4.66 -21.06
N PRO A 187 0.63 5.29 -21.44
CA PRO A 187 0.47 5.84 -22.79
C PRO A 187 1.24 7.16 -23.01
N PHE A 188 2.04 7.58 -22.03
CA PHE A 188 2.86 8.79 -22.04
C PHE A 188 4.18 8.55 -21.32
N GLU A 189 5.16 9.43 -21.54
CA GLU A 189 6.44 9.36 -20.84
C GLU A 189 6.26 9.67 -19.33
N PRO A 190 6.75 8.80 -18.42
CA PRO A 190 6.63 9.02 -16.99
C PRO A 190 7.29 10.33 -16.55
N ASN A 191 6.47 11.24 -16.02
CA ASN A 191 6.92 12.57 -15.58
C ASN A 191 7.36 12.56 -14.10
N ALA A 192 7.73 13.73 -13.57
CA ALA A 192 8.21 13.85 -12.20
C ALA A 192 7.18 13.36 -11.15
N MET A 193 5.88 13.55 -11.39
CA MET A 193 4.83 13.13 -10.45
C MET A 193 4.78 11.60 -10.31
N VAL A 194 4.92 10.87 -11.42
CA VAL A 194 4.96 9.40 -11.43
C VAL A 194 6.15 8.88 -10.62
N TRP A 195 7.35 9.43 -10.85
CA TRP A 195 8.54 8.98 -10.14
C TRP A 195 8.58 9.44 -8.67
N GLU A 196 8.01 10.59 -8.33
CA GLU A 196 7.82 11.02 -6.94
C GLU A 196 6.89 10.08 -6.16
N SER A 197 5.78 9.67 -6.79
CA SER A 197 4.87 8.69 -6.19
C SER A 197 5.59 7.36 -5.96
N LEU A 198 6.29 6.84 -6.97
CA LEU A 198 7.06 5.59 -6.84
C LEU A 198 8.17 5.67 -5.78
N LEU A 199 8.86 6.82 -5.68
CA LEU A 199 9.87 7.06 -4.65
C LEU A 199 9.27 6.99 -3.25
N ASN A 200 8.12 7.63 -3.03
CA ASN A 200 7.43 7.58 -1.74
C ASN A 200 6.97 6.16 -1.41
N LEU A 201 6.44 5.43 -2.39
CA LEU A 201 6.04 4.02 -2.25
C LEU A 201 7.24 3.11 -1.93
N ALA A 202 8.38 3.31 -2.58
CA ALA A 202 9.61 2.57 -2.32
C ALA A 202 10.10 2.79 -0.89
N ARG A 203 10.09 4.04 -0.41
CA ARG A 203 10.44 4.39 0.98
C ARG A 203 9.49 3.76 1.99
N MET A 204 8.18 3.82 1.74
CA MET A 204 7.17 3.21 2.62
C MET A 204 7.36 1.69 2.74
N ASN A 205 7.74 1.02 1.66
CA ASN A 205 7.97 -0.43 1.62
C ASN A 205 9.42 -0.84 1.96
N GLY A 206 10.35 0.10 2.08
CA GLY A 206 11.76 -0.15 2.33
C GLY A 206 12.54 -0.77 1.16
N ASP A 207 12.11 -0.58 -0.09
CA ASP A 207 12.86 -1.02 -1.29
C ASP A 207 13.91 0.04 -1.65
N ILE A 208 15.10 -0.09 -1.05
CA ILE A 208 16.23 0.85 -1.22
C ILE A 208 16.70 0.92 -2.69
N ASP A 209 16.71 -0.21 -3.41
CA ASP A 209 17.15 -0.24 -4.80
C ASP A 209 16.17 0.55 -5.70
N LEU A 210 14.87 0.44 -5.41
CA LEU A 210 13.83 1.17 -6.13
C LEU A 210 13.83 2.66 -5.77
N GLU A 211 14.05 2.99 -4.50
CA GLU A 211 14.25 4.35 -4.03
C GLU A 211 15.38 5.02 -4.80
N ASP A 212 16.55 4.38 -4.87
CA ASP A 212 17.71 4.91 -5.56
C ASP A 212 17.45 5.15 -7.06
N ARG A 213 16.81 4.19 -7.73
CA ARG A 213 16.42 4.32 -9.13
C ARG A 213 15.44 5.46 -9.36
N ALA A 214 14.41 5.60 -8.52
CA ALA A 214 13.42 6.66 -8.65
C ALA A 214 14.04 8.04 -8.44
N GLU A 215 14.97 8.19 -7.48
CA GLU A 215 15.73 9.42 -7.29
C GLU A 215 16.60 9.78 -8.51
N GLU A 216 17.33 8.81 -9.08
CA GLU A 216 18.14 9.05 -10.30
C GLU A 216 17.27 9.54 -11.47
N LEU A 217 16.09 8.92 -11.67
CA LEU A 217 15.14 9.32 -12.70
C LEU A 217 14.57 10.72 -12.43
N LEU A 218 14.26 11.06 -11.18
CA LEU A 218 13.80 12.40 -10.81
C LEU A 218 14.85 13.47 -11.07
N VAL A 219 16.12 13.20 -10.75
CA VAL A 219 17.22 14.13 -11.03
C VAL A 219 17.43 14.30 -12.55
N SER A 220 17.22 13.24 -13.33
CA SER A 220 17.31 13.33 -14.80
C SER A 220 16.23 14.22 -15.40
N LEU A 221 15.04 14.28 -14.79
CA LEU A 221 13.93 15.13 -15.21
C LEU A 221 14.07 16.56 -14.67
N ASP A 222 14.54 16.71 -13.44
CA ASP A 222 14.76 17.99 -12.76
C ASP A 222 16.08 17.96 -11.98
N PRO A 223 17.17 18.49 -12.57
CA PRO A 223 18.48 18.54 -11.93
C PRO A 223 18.50 19.28 -10.58
N SER A 224 17.51 20.14 -10.29
CA SER A 224 17.43 20.86 -9.01
C SER A 224 17.13 19.94 -7.82
N LYS A 225 16.58 18.75 -8.07
CA LYS A 225 16.27 17.73 -7.06
C LYS A 225 17.50 16.89 -6.66
N ALA A 226 18.67 17.16 -7.23
CA ALA A 226 19.90 16.45 -6.90
C ALA A 226 20.27 16.65 -5.42
N ASN A 227 20.47 15.54 -4.71
CA ASN A 227 21.01 15.58 -3.36
C ASN A 227 22.55 15.60 -3.40
N PRO A 228 23.20 16.74 -3.07
CA PRO A 228 24.66 16.88 -3.19
C PRO A 228 25.44 15.99 -2.20
N LYS A 229 24.76 15.37 -1.23
CA LYS A 229 25.38 14.49 -0.22
C LYS A 229 25.23 13.00 -0.56
N LYS A 230 24.54 12.63 -1.65
CA LYS A 230 24.30 11.23 -2.01
C LYS A 230 25.54 10.63 -2.66
N LEU A 231 26.01 9.49 -2.14
CA LEU A 231 27.10 8.73 -2.75
C LEU A 231 26.60 8.06 -4.04
N PRO A 232 27.42 7.96 -5.10
CA PRO A 232 27.04 7.27 -6.33
C PRO A 232 26.70 5.81 -6.05
N THR A 233 25.48 5.41 -6.40
CA THR A 233 25.01 4.04 -6.30
C THR A 233 25.58 3.20 -7.44
N PRO A 234 25.98 1.93 -7.19
CA PRO A 234 26.37 1.03 -8.25
C PRO A 234 25.24 0.88 -9.28
N PRO A 235 25.55 0.67 -10.57
CA PRO A 235 24.52 0.53 -11.59
C PRO A 235 23.53 -0.58 -11.20
N PRO A 236 22.21 -0.36 -11.39
CA PRO A 236 21.19 -1.28 -10.93
C PRO A 236 21.42 -2.66 -11.54
N LYS A 237 21.33 -3.70 -10.71
CA LYS A 237 21.28 -5.08 -11.21
C LYS A 237 20.02 -5.20 -12.05
N ARG A 238 20.18 -5.53 -13.34
CA ARG A 238 19.07 -5.86 -14.24
C ARG A 238 18.14 -6.84 -13.52
N ARG A 239 16.94 -6.40 -13.09
CA ARG A 239 15.87 -7.34 -12.71
C ARG A 239 15.54 -8.08 -14.01
N LEU A 240 16.04 -9.31 -14.14
CA LEU A 240 15.55 -10.22 -15.18
C LEU A 240 14.07 -10.39 -14.87
N GLY A 241 13.20 -9.91 -15.76
CA GLY A 241 11.75 -9.90 -15.63
C GLY A 241 11.21 -11.30 -15.37
N ILE A 242 11.10 -11.66 -14.10
CA ILE A 242 10.31 -12.80 -13.66
C ILE A 242 9.20 -12.20 -12.79
N ASN A 243 8.21 -11.68 -13.50
CA ASN A 243 6.88 -11.39 -13.00
C ASN A 243 6.14 -12.72 -12.77
N MET A 244 5.39 -12.81 -11.67
CA MET A 244 4.48 -13.92 -11.35
C MET A 244 3.37 -14.15 -12.42
N LEU A 245 3.09 -13.17 -13.28
CA LEU A 245 2.11 -13.23 -14.36
C LEU A 245 2.70 -13.76 -15.68
N ASP A 246 3.97 -13.46 -16.00
CA ASP A 246 4.67 -14.03 -17.17
C ASP A 246 4.95 -15.53 -17.02
N GLY A 247 4.90 -16.05 -15.78
CA GLY A 247 4.97 -17.48 -15.50
C GLY A 247 3.73 -18.29 -15.91
N ARG A 248 2.60 -17.65 -16.24
CA ARG A 248 1.36 -18.36 -16.59
C ARG A 248 1.42 -19.10 -17.94
N ASN A 249 2.39 -18.79 -18.80
CA ASN A 249 2.57 -19.46 -20.10
C ASN A 249 3.74 -20.48 -20.19
N LYS A 250 4.33 -20.89 -19.06
CA LYS A 250 5.29 -22.03 -19.04
C LYS A 250 4.81 -23.26 -18.27
N LEU A 251 3.59 -23.23 -17.74
CA LEU A 251 2.98 -24.37 -17.03
C LEU A 251 2.47 -25.49 -17.98
N VAL A 252 2.57 -25.33 -19.30
CA VAL A 252 2.11 -26.35 -20.26
C VAL A 252 3.18 -27.41 -20.60
N GLU A 253 4.46 -27.21 -20.22
CA GLU A 253 5.53 -28.19 -20.52
C GLU A 253 6.19 -28.88 -19.32
N TYR A 254 5.75 -28.60 -18.09
CA TYR A 254 6.08 -29.48 -16.96
C TYR A 254 4.81 -30.15 -16.44
N ARG A 255 4.45 -31.26 -17.08
CA ARG A 255 3.78 -32.35 -16.37
C ARG A 255 4.59 -32.60 -15.10
N LEU A 256 3.99 -32.39 -13.92
CA LEU A 256 4.45 -33.06 -12.72
C LEU A 256 4.68 -34.53 -13.11
N PRO A 257 5.90 -35.08 -12.98
CA PRO A 257 6.06 -36.52 -13.10
C PRO A 257 5.13 -37.13 -12.04
N PRO A 258 4.15 -37.95 -12.44
CA PRO A 258 3.32 -38.62 -11.46
C PRO A 258 4.24 -39.55 -10.67
N LYS A 259 4.33 -39.31 -9.35
CA LYS A 259 5.10 -40.05 -8.35
C LYS A 259 6.62 -39.78 -8.34
N ILE A 260 7.02 -38.78 -7.57
CA ILE A 260 8.37 -38.72 -6.95
C ILE A 260 8.53 -39.84 -5.88
N GLU A 261 7.48 -40.59 -5.55
CA GLU A 261 7.52 -41.55 -4.44
C GLU A 261 8.21 -42.90 -4.70
N LYS A 262 8.57 -43.33 -5.92
CA LYS A 262 9.03 -44.73 -6.11
C LYS A 262 10.21 -44.99 -7.04
N LYS A 263 11.13 -44.05 -7.24
CA LYS A 263 12.48 -44.38 -7.76
C LYS A 263 13.57 -43.52 -7.13
N VAL A 264 13.93 -43.86 -5.89
CA VAL A 264 15.25 -43.56 -5.31
C VAL A 264 15.86 -44.91 -4.94
N VAL A 265 16.66 -45.47 -5.84
CA VAL A 265 17.53 -46.61 -5.54
C VAL A 265 18.91 -46.02 -5.21
N ASN A 266 19.31 -46.22 -3.96
CA ASN A 266 20.64 -46.13 -3.36
C ASN A 266 21.34 -44.76 -3.31
N GLU A 267 21.20 -44.05 -2.17
CA GLU A 267 22.15 -44.15 -1.03
C GLU A 267 22.02 -43.03 0.03
N GLN A 268 21.12 -42.04 -0.10
CA GLN A 268 20.84 -41.05 0.95
C GLN A 268 19.37 -40.62 0.93
N ARG A 269 18.52 -41.30 1.72
CA ARG A 269 17.09 -40.97 1.86
C ARG A 269 16.93 -39.87 2.92
N TYR A 270 16.36 -38.74 2.55
CA TYR A 270 15.91 -37.73 3.52
C TYR A 270 14.78 -38.34 4.36
N VAL A 271 14.92 -38.27 5.69
CA VAL A 271 13.91 -38.70 6.66
C VAL A 271 13.53 -37.46 7.49
N PRO A 272 12.25 -37.01 7.44
CA PRO A 272 11.81 -35.87 8.23
C PRO A 272 11.97 -36.08 9.73
N ASP A 273 12.54 -35.10 10.43
CA ASP A 273 12.60 -35.10 11.89
C ASP A 273 11.43 -34.30 12.48
N THR A 274 10.33 -34.99 12.77
CA THR A 274 9.09 -34.38 13.26
C THR A 274 9.20 -33.78 14.67
N ARG A 275 10.31 -34.01 15.40
CA ARG A 275 10.57 -33.35 16.69
C ARG A 275 10.69 -31.83 16.56
N TYR A 276 10.97 -31.32 15.36
CA TYR A 276 11.01 -29.88 15.08
C TYR A 276 9.63 -29.26 14.84
N VAL A 277 8.55 -30.05 14.80
CA VAL A 277 7.17 -29.57 14.72
C VAL A 277 6.55 -29.63 16.13
N LEU A 278 6.47 -28.48 16.78
CA LEU A 278 5.98 -28.35 18.16
C LEU A 278 4.45 -28.37 18.28
N HIS A 279 3.72 -28.38 17.17
CA HIS A 279 2.27 -28.47 17.16
C HIS A 279 1.81 -29.87 17.60
N ASP A 280 0.78 -29.94 18.44
CA ASP A 280 0.17 -31.19 18.86
C ASP A 280 -0.79 -31.70 17.79
N ILE A 281 -0.21 -32.25 16.74
CA ILE A 281 -0.90 -32.83 15.57
C ILE A 281 -0.37 -34.23 15.32
N ASP A 282 -1.10 -35.00 14.50
CA ASP A 282 -0.71 -36.34 14.10
C ASP A 282 0.60 -36.34 13.30
N GLN A 283 1.28 -37.48 13.29
CA GLN A 283 2.62 -37.62 12.74
C GLN A 283 2.67 -37.33 11.23
N GLU A 284 1.62 -37.69 10.47
CA GLU A 284 1.52 -37.42 9.04
C GLU A 284 1.38 -35.91 8.77
N ALA A 285 0.55 -35.21 9.56
CA ALA A 285 0.46 -33.75 9.49
C ALA A 285 1.76 -33.04 9.90
N LYS A 286 2.56 -33.59 10.83
CA LYS A 286 3.90 -33.06 11.16
C LYS A 286 4.86 -33.19 9.98
N GLU A 287 4.86 -34.32 9.29
CA GLU A 287 5.68 -34.53 8.09
C GLU A 287 5.27 -33.56 6.98
N GLN A 288 3.97 -33.35 6.80
CA GLN A 288 3.44 -32.39 5.84
C GLN A 288 3.85 -30.96 6.19
N ALA A 289 3.77 -30.56 7.46
CA ALA A 289 4.17 -29.23 7.91
C ALA A 289 5.64 -28.92 7.58
N LEU A 290 6.55 -29.89 7.75
CA LEU A 290 7.96 -29.73 7.41
C LEU A 290 8.19 -29.47 5.91
N LEU A 291 7.33 -29.98 5.01
CA LEU A 291 7.41 -29.72 3.57
C LEU A 291 7.11 -28.26 3.22
N TYR A 292 6.18 -27.64 3.94
CA TYR A 292 5.74 -26.26 3.71
C TYR A 292 6.51 -25.22 4.52
N HIS A 293 7.63 -25.59 5.14
CA HIS A 293 8.53 -24.62 5.72
C HIS A 293 9.02 -23.64 4.65
N SER A 294 9.01 -22.35 5.00
CA SER A 294 9.38 -21.22 4.13
C SER A 294 10.70 -21.43 3.37
N GLU A 295 11.69 -22.08 3.99
CA GLU A 295 13.00 -22.38 3.39
C GLU A 295 12.89 -23.34 2.22
N ARG A 296 12.03 -24.36 2.32
CA ARG A 296 11.84 -25.37 1.28
C ARG A 296 11.10 -24.80 0.10
N LEU A 297 10.07 -24.01 0.37
CA LEU A 297 9.31 -23.30 -0.66
C LEU A 297 10.23 -22.30 -1.40
N ALA A 298 11.06 -21.56 -0.67
CA ALA A 298 12.02 -20.63 -1.25
C ALA A 298 13.08 -21.34 -2.13
N ILE A 299 13.61 -22.49 -1.70
CA ILE A 299 14.52 -23.30 -2.51
C ILE A 299 13.82 -23.86 -3.74
N ALA A 300 12.64 -24.46 -3.57
CA ALA A 300 11.87 -25.01 -4.68
C ALA A 300 11.60 -23.94 -5.74
N TYR A 301 11.13 -22.77 -5.32
CA TYR A 301 10.94 -21.62 -6.21
C TYR A 301 12.25 -21.18 -6.87
N GLY A 302 13.33 -21.04 -6.11
CA GLY A 302 14.65 -20.68 -6.64
C GLY A 302 15.17 -21.68 -7.67
N LEU A 303 14.97 -22.98 -7.46
CA LEU A 303 15.39 -24.03 -8.39
C LEU A 303 14.60 -23.99 -9.70
N ILE A 304 13.31 -23.66 -9.62
CA ILE A 304 12.41 -23.52 -10.78
C ILE A 304 12.70 -22.23 -11.55
N SER A 305 12.93 -21.12 -10.85
CA SER A 305 13.02 -19.77 -11.44
C SER A 305 14.43 -19.38 -11.90
N THR A 306 15.47 -20.11 -11.53
CA THR A 306 16.86 -19.76 -11.86
C THR A 306 17.56 -20.80 -12.75
N PRO A 307 18.45 -20.35 -13.66
CA PRO A 307 19.22 -21.26 -14.51
C PRO A 307 20.01 -22.32 -13.73
N ALA A 308 20.29 -23.45 -14.38
CA ALA A 308 21.09 -24.52 -13.80
C ALA A 308 22.45 -23.99 -13.31
N ARG A 309 22.87 -24.44 -12.12
CA ARG A 309 24.16 -24.10 -11.47
C ARG A 309 24.28 -22.64 -10.98
N THR A 310 23.26 -21.81 -11.09
CA THR A 310 23.24 -20.49 -10.43
C THR A 310 23.15 -20.65 -8.90
N PRO A 311 24.03 -19.99 -8.12
CA PRO A 311 23.93 -20.01 -6.66
C PRO A 311 22.62 -19.38 -6.19
N LEU A 312 21.93 -20.06 -5.28
CA LEU A 312 20.69 -19.54 -4.67
C LEU A 312 21.01 -18.84 -3.36
N ARG A 313 20.44 -17.65 -3.16
CA ARG A 313 20.56 -16.89 -1.90
C ARG A 313 19.18 -16.72 -1.30
N ILE A 314 19.02 -17.17 -0.06
CA ILE A 314 17.77 -17.13 0.68
C ILE A 314 18.02 -16.40 1.98
N ILE A 315 17.16 -15.43 2.29
CA ILE A 315 17.22 -14.65 3.53
C ILE A 315 15.99 -14.98 4.34
N LYS A 316 16.20 -15.35 5.61
CA LYS A 316 15.13 -15.65 6.57
C LYS A 316 15.31 -14.82 7.83
N ASN A 317 14.20 -14.27 8.32
CA ASN A 317 14.15 -13.46 9.54
C ASN A 317 14.11 -14.30 10.83
N LEU A 318 13.92 -15.62 10.71
CA LEU A 318 13.91 -16.58 11.82
C LEU A 318 15.04 -17.61 11.63
N ARG A 319 15.47 -18.22 12.74
CA ARG A 319 16.46 -19.31 12.72
C ARG A 319 15.91 -20.49 11.93
N ILE A 320 16.72 -21.06 11.04
CA ILE A 320 16.36 -22.28 10.31
C ILE A 320 16.18 -23.44 11.29
N CYS A 321 15.16 -24.30 11.14
CA CYS A 321 15.03 -25.49 11.99
C CYS A 321 16.05 -26.57 11.60
N GLY A 322 16.37 -27.49 12.52
CA GLY A 322 17.38 -28.53 12.28
C GLY A 322 17.01 -29.49 11.14
N ASP A 323 15.73 -29.82 11.01
CA ASP A 323 15.21 -30.62 9.89
C ASP A 323 15.41 -29.92 8.54
N CYS A 324 15.05 -28.64 8.41
CA CYS A 324 15.29 -27.87 7.20
C CYS A 324 16.79 -27.75 6.91
N HIS A 325 17.61 -27.51 7.92
CA HIS A 325 19.07 -27.48 7.74
C HIS A 325 19.61 -28.79 7.12
N ASN A 326 19.13 -29.95 7.60
CA ASN A 326 19.49 -31.26 7.04
C ASN A 326 18.95 -31.48 5.62
N ALA A 327 17.71 -31.08 5.36
CA ALA A 327 17.11 -31.16 4.03
C ALA A 327 17.89 -30.33 3.01
N ILE A 328 18.33 -29.11 3.38
CA ILE A 328 19.09 -28.22 2.49
C ILE A 328 20.47 -28.79 2.16
N LYS A 329 21.14 -29.46 3.11
CA LYS A 329 22.36 -30.23 2.81
C LYS A 329 22.07 -31.23 1.69
N ILE A 330 21.09 -32.11 1.88
CA ILE A 330 20.75 -33.14 0.88
C ILE A 330 20.39 -32.50 -0.47
N MET A 331 19.57 -31.45 -0.46
CA MET A 331 19.21 -30.70 -1.67
C MET A 331 20.44 -30.14 -2.38
N SER A 332 21.39 -29.51 -1.68
CA SER A 332 22.61 -28.94 -2.28
C SER A 332 23.45 -29.99 -3.03
N ARG A 333 23.48 -31.24 -2.53
CA ARG A 333 24.16 -32.37 -3.18
C ARG A 333 23.39 -32.84 -4.41
N ILE A 334 22.08 -32.98 -4.32
CA ILE A 334 21.23 -33.47 -5.42
C ILE A 334 21.21 -32.48 -6.58
N VAL A 335 21.04 -31.19 -6.27
CA VAL A 335 20.93 -30.14 -7.30
C VAL A 335 22.29 -29.70 -7.83
N GLY A 336 23.39 -30.06 -7.14
CA GLY A 336 24.74 -29.67 -7.50
C GLY A 336 24.94 -28.15 -7.56
N ARG A 337 24.21 -27.40 -6.71
CA ARG A 337 24.29 -25.94 -6.62
C ARG A 337 24.70 -25.51 -5.22
N GLU A 338 25.41 -24.39 -5.13
CA GLU A 338 25.62 -23.73 -3.85
C GLU A 338 24.30 -23.06 -3.40
N LEU A 339 23.83 -23.40 -2.22
CA LEU A 339 22.68 -22.78 -1.57
C LEU A 339 23.20 -21.97 -0.39
N ILE A 340 23.00 -20.66 -0.41
CA ILE A 340 23.41 -19.74 0.65
C ILE A 340 22.15 -19.31 1.40
N VAL A 341 22.02 -19.73 2.65
CA VAL A 341 20.89 -19.36 3.49
C VAL A 341 21.39 -18.48 4.62
N ARG A 342 20.89 -17.25 4.68
CA ARG A 342 21.07 -16.37 5.83
C ARG A 342 19.88 -16.53 6.75
N ASP A 343 20.12 -16.93 7.99
CA ASP A 343 19.13 -16.83 9.05
C ASP A 343 19.42 -15.61 9.96
N ASN A 344 18.67 -15.47 11.05
CA ASN A 344 18.86 -14.36 11.99
C ASN A 344 20.10 -14.48 12.90
N LYS A 345 20.89 -15.56 12.79
CA LYS A 345 22.12 -15.78 13.56
C LYS A 345 23.38 -15.73 12.69
N ARG A 346 23.36 -16.31 11.48
CA ARG A 346 24.55 -16.45 10.62
C ARG A 346 24.21 -16.83 9.17
N PHE A 347 25.28 -16.94 8.37
CA PHE A 347 25.24 -17.47 7.01
C PHE A 347 25.57 -18.97 7.00
N HIS A 348 24.74 -19.71 6.28
CA HIS A 348 24.91 -21.14 6.01
C HIS A 348 25.19 -21.32 4.52
N HIS A 349 26.40 -21.77 4.18
CA HIS A 349 26.78 -22.12 2.81
C HIS A 349 26.67 -23.63 2.66
N PHE A 350 25.67 -24.07 1.91
CA PHE A 350 25.45 -25.47 1.61
C PHE A 350 26.04 -25.82 0.25
N LYS A 351 27.00 -26.73 0.23
CA LYS A 351 27.67 -27.21 -0.98
C LYS A 351 28.00 -28.69 -0.84
N ASP A 352 27.67 -29.47 -1.86
CA ASP A 352 27.94 -30.92 -1.93
C ASP A 352 27.46 -31.71 -0.69
N GLY A 353 26.37 -31.24 -0.07
CA GLY A 353 25.77 -31.83 1.13
C GLY A 353 26.51 -31.57 2.43
N LYS A 354 27.32 -30.52 2.48
CA LYS A 354 27.94 -29.99 3.69
C LYS A 354 27.48 -28.55 3.90
N CYS A 355 27.39 -28.13 5.15
CA CYS A 355 27.13 -26.73 5.53
C CYS A 355 28.41 -26.13 6.14
N SER A 356 28.65 -24.84 5.90
CA SER A 356 29.75 -24.07 6.52
C SER A 356 29.69 -24.03 8.05
N CYS A 357 28.54 -24.33 8.67
CA CYS A 357 28.42 -24.34 10.12
C CYS A 357 28.95 -25.60 10.81
N GLY A 358 29.39 -26.62 10.05
CA GLY A 358 29.88 -27.88 10.61
C GLY A 358 28.86 -28.64 11.46
N ASP A 359 27.57 -28.50 11.16
CA ASP A 359 26.45 -29.05 11.94
C ASP A 359 26.34 -28.56 13.38
N TYR A 360 27.07 -27.50 13.73
CA TYR A 360 26.89 -26.77 14.98
C TYR A 360 25.66 -25.87 14.86
N TRP A 361 24.47 -26.46 14.78
CA TRP A 361 23.17 -25.82 14.49
C TRP A 361 22.81 -24.74 15.50
#